data_AF-A0A0M3WRS7-F1
#
_entry.id   AF-A0A0M3WRS7-F1
#
_cell.length_a   1.000
_cell.length_b   1.000
_cell.length_c   1.000
_cell.angle_alpha   90.00
_cell.angle_beta   90.00
_cell.angle_gamma   90.00
#
_symmetry.space_group_name_H-M   'P 1'
#
loop_
_entity.id
_entity.type
_entity.pdbx_description
1 polymer ?
#
loop_
_entity_poly.entity_id
_entity_poly.type
_entity_poly.pdbx_seq_one_letter_code
_entity_poly.pdbx_strand_id
1 'polypeptide(L)' 'RDFEVGKDIVDNITESIYSSQCTVCLISRRYLRSNWCSLEMKVATHRQLEEQKHR' A
#
# COMPACT_ATOMS: atom_id res chain seq x y z
N ARG A 1 -8.85 8.76 5.14
CA ARG A 1 -7.54 8.48 4.50
C ARG A 1 -6.65 9.56 5.02
N ASP A 2 -5.70 9.19 5.87
CA ASP A 2 -4.97 10.14 6.71
C ASP A 2 -3.70 10.55 5.97
N PHE A 3 -3.90 11.21 4.83
CA PHE A 3 -2.81 11.63 3.96
C PHE A 3 -2.35 13.02 4.39
N GLU A 4 -1.04 13.14 4.54
CA GLU A 4 -0.42 14.42 4.83
C GLU A 4 -0.40 15.29 3.57
N VAL A 5 -0.96 16.49 3.69
CA VAL A 5 -1.04 17.45 2.59
C VAL A 5 0.36 18.02 2.33
N GLY A 6 0.79 18.00 1.07
CA GLY A 6 2.13 18.44 0.67
C GLY A 6 3.15 17.30 0.59
N LYS A 7 2.80 16.10 1.07
CA LYS A 7 3.58 14.86 0.87
C LYS A 7 3.12 14.13 -0.38
N ASP A 8 4.04 13.45 -1.07
CA ASP A 8 3.68 12.69 -2.27
C ASP A 8 2.63 11.62 -1.91
N ILE A 9 1.71 11.36 -2.83
CA ILE A 9 0.67 10.35 -2.63
C ILE A 9 1.26 8.94 -2.56
N VAL A 10 2.39 8.68 -3.24
CA VAL A 10 3.18 7.46 -3.16
C VAL A 10 3.75 7.27 -1.76
N ASP A 11 4.30 8.33 -1.18
CA ASP A 11 4.86 8.31 0.17
C ASP A 11 3.76 8.08 1.21
N ASN A 12 2.64 8.78 1.05
CA ASN A 12 1.46 8.58 1.89
C ASN A 12 0.95 7.14 1.85
N ILE A 13 0.88 6.51 0.66
CA ILE A 13 0.49 5.09 0.52
C ILE A 13 1.51 4.18 1.20
N THR A 14 2.80 4.40 0.92
CA THR A 14 3.89 3.54 1.40
C THR A 14 3.98 3.58 2.92
N GLU A 15 3.96 4.77 3.52
CA GLU A 15 4.00 4.95 4.97
C GLU A 15 2.75 4.38 5.64
N SER A 16 1.56 4.55 5.05
CA SER A 16 0.33 3.92 5.54
C SER A 16 0.46 2.40 5.57
N ILE A 17 1.06 1.80 4.53
CA ILE A 17 1.31 0.36 4.50
C ILE A 17 2.30 -0.03 5.59
N TYR A 18 3.45 0.64 5.71
CA TYR A 18 4.52 0.30 6.67
C TYR A 18 4.18 0.59 8.14
N SER A 19 3.29 1.54 8.43
CA SER A 19 2.84 1.84 9.80
C SER A 19 1.70 0.93 10.28
N SER A 20 0.98 0.28 9.36
CA SER A 20 -0.16 -0.57 9.71
C SER A 20 0.27 -1.92 10.27
N GLN A 21 -0.52 -2.53 11.16
CA GLN A 21 -0.29 -3.92 11.62
C GLN A 21 -0.81 -4.95 10.62
N CYS A 22 -1.77 -4.55 9.79
CA CYS A 22 -2.33 -5.36 8.71
C CYS A 22 -2.69 -4.45 7.53
N THR A 23 -2.50 -4.95 6.31
CA THR A 23 -2.84 -4.21 5.07
C THR A 23 -3.98 -4.94 4.35
N VAL A 24 -5.10 -4.25 4.13
CA VAL A 24 -6.28 -4.82 3.43
C VAL A 24 -6.35 -4.26 2.02
N CYS A 25 -6.29 -5.14 1.01
CA CYS A 25 -6.36 -4.74 -0.40
C CYS A 25 -7.79 -4.85 -0.95
N LEU A 26 -8.41 -3.74 -1.34
CA LEU A 26 -9.72 -3.75 -2.01
C LEU A 26 -9.57 -3.88 -3.53
N ILE A 27 -9.82 -5.09 -4.05
CA ILE A 27 -9.71 -5.35 -5.48
C ILE A 27 -11.02 -5.05 -6.21
N SER A 28 -11.01 -4.05 -7.08
CA SER A 28 -12.14 -3.72 -7.97
C SER A 28 -11.64 -3.36 -9.37
N ARG A 29 -12.51 -3.45 -10.39
CA ARG A 29 -12.13 -3.08 -11.78
C ARG A 29 -11.64 -1.64 -11.88
N ARG A 30 -12.23 -0.73 -11.11
CA ARG A 30 -11.83 0.68 -11.06
C ARG A 30 -10.46 0.84 -10.41
N TYR A 31 -10.22 0.09 -9.33
CA TYR A 31 -8.95 0.11 -8.63
C TYR A 31 -7.81 -0.41 -9.53
N LEU A 32 -8.00 -1.56 -10.19
CA LEU A 32 -7.03 -2.14 -11.12
C LEU A 32 -6.66 -1.22 -12.30
N ARG A 33 -7.53 -0.29 -12.69
CA ARG A 33 -7.27 0.71 -13.74
C ARG A 33 -6.66 2.02 -13.22
N SER A 34 -6.48 2.16 -11.92
CA SER A 34 -5.90 3.37 -11.31
C SER A 34 -4.39 3.37 -11.40
N ASN A 35 -3.80 4.57 -11.47
CA ASN A 35 -2.35 4.75 -11.48
C ASN A 35 -1.67 4.29 -10.17
N TRP A 36 -2.46 4.10 -9.11
CA TRP A 36 -1.96 3.76 -7.76
C TRP A 36 -1.92 2.27 -7.50
N CYS A 37 -2.80 1.48 -8.14
CA CYS A 37 -2.98 0.06 -7.82
C CYS A 37 -1.70 -0.75 -8.02
N SER A 38 -0.99 -0.56 -9.13
CA SER A 38 0.26 -1.29 -9.41
C SER A 38 1.33 -1.04 -8.35
N LEU A 39 1.40 0.17 -7.80
CA LEU A 39 2.37 0.54 -6.76
C LEU A 39 1.93 -0.04 -5.41
N GLU A 40 0.70 0.23 -5.00
CA GLU A 40 0.15 -0.20 -3.71
C GLU A 40 0.21 -1.73 -3.58
N MET A 41 -0.10 -2.46 -4.67
CA MET A 41 -0.02 -3.91 -4.70
C MET A 41 1.42 -4.42 -4.61
N LYS A 42 2.39 -3.74 -5.25
CA LYS A 42 3.82 -4.09 -5.14
C LYS A 42 4.34 -3.90 -3.71
N VAL A 43 4.06 -2.74 -3.10
CA VAL A 43 4.51 -2.40 -1.74
C VAL A 43 3.87 -3.33 -0.71
N ALA A 44 2.55 -3.55 -0.80
CA ALA A 44 1.85 -4.47 0.10
C ALA A 44 2.36 -5.90 -0.02
N THR A 45 2.60 -6.38 -1.25
CA THR A 45 3.15 -7.73 -1.48
C THR A 45 4.58 -7.85 -0.93
N HIS A 46 5.41 -6.84 -1.14
CA HIS A 46 6.78 -6.81 -0.59
C HIS A 46 6.76 -6.91 0.94
N ARG A 47 6.00 -6.03 1.60
CA ARG A 47 5.83 -6.05 3.05
C ARG A 47 5.35 -7.41 3.55
N GLN A 48 4.32 -7.98 2.90
CA GLN A 48 3.80 -9.30 3.29
C GLN A 48 4.89 -10.38 3.20
N LEU A 49 5.70 -10.39 2.13
CA LEU A 49 6.80 -11.34 1.98
C LEU A 49 7.88 -11.16 3.05
N GLU A 50 8.20 -9.91 3.42
CA GLU A 50 9.11 -9.63 4.53
C GLU A 50 8.55 -10.17 5.86
N GLU A 51 7.28 -9.94 6.16
CA GLU A 51 6.63 -10.46 7.37
C GLU A 51 6.63 -11.99 7.42
N GLN A 52 6.46 -12.68 6.29
CA GLN A 52 6.52 -14.14 6.25
C GLN A 52 7.94 -14.69 6.48
N LYS A 53 8.99 -13.94 6.12
CA LYS A 53 10.38 -14.37 6.37
C LYS A 53 10.78 -14.25 7.84
N HIS A 54 10.11 -13.39 8.60
CA HIS A 54 10.38 -13.16 10.02
C HIS A 54 9.43 -13.95 10.94
N ARG A 55 8.55 -14.78 10.38
CA ARG A 55 7.75 -15.79 11.08
C ARG A 55 8.43 -17.15 11.02
#